data_AF-H2C5Q8-F1
#
_entry.id   AF-H2C5Q8-F1
#
_cell.length_a   1.000
_cell.length_b   1.000
_cell.length_c   1.000
_cell.angle_alpha   90.00
_cell.angle_beta   90.00
_cell.angle_gamma   90.00
#
_symmetry.space_group_name_H-M   'P 1'
#
loop_
_entity.id
_entity.type
_entity.pdbx_description
1 polymer ?
#
loop_
_entity_poly.entity_id
_entity_poly.type
_entity_poly.pdbx_seq_one_letter_code
_entity_poly.pdbx_strand_id
1 'polypeptide(L)'
;MSSDFYRRALIRNFFAFLFREGEDYLAMVKEEEANRVCSADDKELLELASTTAEFVVGITMSDSEISRKVAKVREWCNSLQSSSDHGEK
;
A
#
# COMPACT_ATOMS: atom_id res chain seq x y z
N MET A 1 3.12 5.38 21.25
CA MET A 1 3.26 6.57 20.37
C MET A 1 4.30 6.37 19.27
N SER A 2 5.49 5.80 19.51
CA SER A 2 6.49 5.54 18.46
C SER A 2 6.07 4.47 17.43
N SER A 3 5.24 3.50 17.82
CA SER A 3 4.83 2.38 16.96
C SER A 3 4.00 2.81 15.75
N ASP A 4 3.06 3.75 15.92
CA ASP A 4 2.20 4.19 14.83
C ASP A 4 2.93 5.09 13.83
N PHE A 5 3.80 5.99 14.32
CA PHE A 5 4.68 6.76 13.45
C PHE A 5 5.54 5.84 12.57
N TYR A 6 6.16 4.82 13.17
CA TYR A 6 6.97 3.85 12.45
C TYR A 6 6.14 3.02 11.46
N ARG A 7 4.94 2.58 11.86
CA ARG A 7 4.01 1.86 10.98
C ARG A 7 3.68 2.68 9.74
N ARG A 8 3.29 3.95 9.92
CA ARG A 8 2.96 4.87 8.83
C ARG A 8 4.16 5.15 7.95
N ALA A 9 5.37 5.30 8.51
CA ALA A 9 6.60 5.46 7.74
C ALA A 9 6.87 4.25 6.82
N LEU A 10 6.65 3.02 7.32
CA LEU A 10 6.80 1.82 6.49
C LEU A 10 5.73 1.71 5.39
N ILE A 11 4.49 2.16 5.65
CA ILE A 11 3.46 2.22 4.60
C ILE A 11 3.82 3.28 3.54
N ARG A 12 4.42 4.40 3.93
CA ARG A 12 4.96 5.37 2.96
C ARG A 12 6.09 4.77 2.11
N ASN A 13 6.97 3.98 2.72
CA ASN A 13 8.02 3.28 1.95
C ASN A 13 7.41 2.32 0.92
N PHE A 14 6.38 1.55 1.31
CA PHE A 14 5.63 0.71 0.38
C PHE A 14 5.10 1.51 -0.82
N PHE A 15 4.41 2.64 -0.57
CA PHE A 15 3.90 3.48 -1.66
C PHE A 15 5.00 4.09 -2.52
N ALA A 16 6.14 4.46 -1.92
CA ALA A 16 7.27 5.01 -2.66
C ALA A 16 7.84 3.98 -3.64
N PHE A 17 7.93 2.70 -3.25
CA PHE A 17 8.32 1.61 -4.16
C PHE A 17 7.25 1.34 -5.20
N LEU A 18 5.98 1.25 -4.82
CA LEU A 18 4.86 1.04 -5.74
C LEU A 18 4.80 2.12 -6.84
N PHE A 19 5.10 3.39 -6.51
CA PHE A 19 5.10 4.48 -7.48
C PHE A 19 6.34 4.51 -8.37
N ARG A 20 7.50 4.02 -7.89
CA ARG A 20 8.74 3.98 -8.68
C ARG A 20 8.82 2.74 -9.58
N GLU A 21 8.46 1.59 -9.04
CA GLU A 21 8.62 0.28 -9.68
C GLU A 21 7.33 -0.17 -10.38
N GLY A 22 6.20 0.47 -10.11
CA GLY A 22 4.90 0.11 -10.68
C GLY A 22 4.23 -1.07 -9.96
N GLU A 23 3.11 -1.54 -10.53
CA GLU A 23 2.24 -2.54 -9.89
C GLU A 23 2.88 -3.93 -9.76
N ASP A 24 3.89 -4.23 -10.58
CA ASP A 24 4.68 -5.46 -10.49
C ASP A 24 5.40 -5.59 -9.13
N TYR A 25 5.63 -4.47 -8.43
CA TYR A 25 6.14 -4.47 -7.06
C TYR A 25 5.30 -5.34 -6.12
N LEU A 26 3.98 -5.38 -6.30
CA LEU A 26 3.06 -6.10 -5.41
C LEU A 26 3.34 -7.60 -5.33
N ALA A 27 3.93 -8.19 -6.37
CA ALA A 27 4.32 -9.61 -6.39
C ALA A 27 5.58 -9.89 -5.54
N MET A 28 6.36 -8.86 -5.21
CA MET A 28 7.62 -8.96 -4.46
C MET A 28 7.46 -8.55 -2.99
N VAL A 29 6.29 -8.03 -2.61
CA VAL A 29 6.02 -7.54 -1.26
C VAL A 29 6.01 -8.71 -0.28
N LYS A 30 6.80 -8.57 0.79
CA LYS A 30 6.88 -9.58 1.86
C LYS A 30 5.61 -9.56 2.72
N GLU A 31 5.30 -10.71 3.31
CA GLU A 31 4.10 -10.90 4.14
C GLU A 31 3.98 -9.85 5.27
N GLU A 32 5.07 -9.52 5.96
CA GLU A 32 5.06 -8.50 7.03
C GLU A 32 4.67 -7.09 6.54
N GLU A 33 5.07 -6.75 5.33
CA GLU A 33 4.73 -5.47 4.69
C GLU A 33 3.29 -5.50 4.18
N ALA A 34 2.87 -6.62 3.58
CA ALA A 34 1.49 -6.85 3.18
C ALA A 34 0.52 -6.74 4.37
N ASN A 35 0.80 -7.43 5.47
CA ASN A 35 -0.01 -7.36 6.69
C ASN A 35 -0.14 -5.93 7.22
N ARG A 36 0.93 -5.14 7.13
CA ARG A 36 0.93 -3.74 7.56
C ARG A 36 0.08 -2.84 6.68
N VAL A 37 0.19 -3.00 5.36
CA VAL A 37 -0.57 -2.21 4.38
C VAL A 37 -2.04 -2.61 4.40
N CYS A 38 -2.34 -3.92 4.39
CA CYS A 38 -3.70 -4.43 4.33
C CYS A 38 -4.51 -4.22 5.62
N SER A 39 -3.84 -3.96 6.75
CA SER A 39 -4.49 -3.59 8.02
C SER A 39 -4.80 -2.09 8.15
N ALA A 40 -4.26 -1.23 7.30
CA ALA A 40 -4.62 0.19 7.26
C ALA A 40 -6.01 0.37 6.64
N ASP A 41 -6.74 1.43 7.01
CA ASP A 41 -8.03 1.79 6.38
C ASP A 41 -7.85 2.63 5.11
N ASP A 42 -8.92 2.81 4.32
CA ASP A 42 -8.84 3.50 3.02
C ASP A 42 -8.42 4.96 3.16
N LYS A 43 -8.88 5.61 4.24
CA LYS A 43 -8.58 7.00 4.51
C LYS A 43 -7.09 7.17 4.77
N GLU A 44 -6.51 6.29 5.57
CA GLU A 44 -5.08 6.25 5.84
C GLU A 44 -4.28 5.95 4.58
N LEU A 45 -4.68 4.95 3.79
CA LEU A 45 -3.99 4.62 2.55
C LEU A 45 -4.00 5.80 1.56
N LEU A 46 -5.13 6.49 1.41
CA LEU A 46 -5.25 7.68 0.57
C LEU A 46 -4.34 8.82 1.05
N GLU A 47 -4.36 9.12 2.34
CA GLU A 47 -3.51 10.17 2.94
C GLU A 47 -2.02 9.85 2.73
N LEU A 48 -1.61 8.61 3.02
CA LEU A 48 -0.22 8.19 2.90
C LEU A 48 0.23 8.10 1.45
N ALA A 49 -0.61 7.61 0.53
CA ALA A 49 -0.33 7.56 -0.90
C ALA A 49 -0.14 8.98 -1.47
N SER A 50 -1.07 9.90 -1.18
CA SER A 50 -1.02 11.29 -1.63
C SER A 50 0.24 12.01 -1.14
N THR A 51 0.49 11.97 0.18
CA THR A 51 1.67 12.62 0.76
C THR A 51 2.99 11.99 0.30
N THR A 52 3.01 10.69 0.00
CA THR A 52 4.20 10.01 -0.53
C THR A 52 4.49 10.42 -1.97
N ALA A 53 3.47 10.50 -2.83
CA ALA A 53 3.64 10.93 -4.21
C ALA A 53 4.25 12.35 -4.28
N GLU A 54 3.67 13.30 -3.54
CA GLU A 54 4.09 14.70 -3.55
C GLU A 54 5.46 14.92 -2.87
N PHE A 55 5.63 14.45 -1.63
CA PHE A 55 6.77 14.86 -0.80
C PHE A 55 7.93 13.87 -0.76
N VAL A 56 7.71 12.59 -1.10
CA VAL A 56 8.74 11.55 -1.01
C VAL A 56 9.26 11.16 -2.39
N VAL A 57 8.36 10.99 -3.36
CA VAL A 57 8.74 10.63 -4.74
C VAL A 57 8.94 11.87 -5.61
N GLY A 58 8.20 12.95 -5.33
CA GLY A 58 8.28 14.19 -6.10
C GLY A 58 7.54 14.11 -7.44
N ILE A 59 6.45 13.33 -7.49
CA ILE A 59 5.61 13.18 -8.68
C ILE A 59 4.26 13.86 -8.46
N THR A 60 3.78 14.57 -9.48
CA THR A 60 2.42 15.10 -9.50
C THR A 60 1.48 14.01 -9.96
N MET A 61 0.54 13.63 -9.10
CA MET A 61 -0.55 12.71 -9.42
C MET A 61 -1.88 13.38 -9.07
N SER A 62 -2.89 13.23 -9.92
CA SER A 62 -4.24 13.66 -9.58
C SER A 62 -4.84 12.79 -8.47
N ASP A 63 -5.79 13.34 -7.72
CA ASP A 63 -6.55 12.59 -6.71
C ASP A 63 -7.19 11.32 -7.29
N SER A 64 -7.58 11.36 -8.56
CA SER A 64 -8.16 10.21 -9.28
C SER A 64 -7.15 9.09 -9.52
N GLU A 65 -5.88 9.44 -9.78
CA GLU A 65 -4.79 8.47 -9.96
C GLU A 65 -4.40 7.86 -8.62
N ILE A 66 -4.29 8.68 -7.56
CA ILE A 66 -4.04 8.21 -6.20
C ILE A 66 -5.14 7.23 -5.76
N SER A 67 -6.41 7.60 -5.95
CA SER A 67 -7.56 6.76 -5.61
C SER A 67 -7.53 5.43 -6.36
N ARG A 68 -7.15 5.44 -7.64
CA ARG A 68 -7.00 4.22 -8.45
C ARG A 68 -5.88 3.32 -7.94
N LYS A 69 -4.74 3.89 -7.56
CA LYS A 69 -3.62 3.13 -6.97
C LYS A 69 -4.00 2.52 -5.63
N VAL A 70 -4.71 3.25 -4.77
CA VAL A 70 -5.21 2.71 -3.49
C VAL A 70 -6.23 1.60 -3.72
N ALA A 71 -7.15 1.76 -4.67
CA ALA A 71 -8.10 0.71 -5.03
C ALA A 71 -7.39 -0.56 -5.51
N LYS A 72 -6.30 -0.44 -6.29
CA LYS A 72 -5.48 -1.57 -6.71
C LYS A 72 -4.79 -2.28 -5.54
N VAL A 73 -4.25 -1.51 -4.59
CA VAL A 73 -3.69 -2.07 -3.35
C VAL A 73 -4.76 -2.84 -2.57
N ARG A 74 -6.02 -2.38 -2.57
CA ARG A 74 -7.14 -3.09 -1.93
C ARG A 74 -7.52 -4.38 -2.62
N GLU A 75 -7.65 -4.36 -3.93
CA GLU A 75 -7.88 -5.57 -4.73
C GLU A 75 -6.79 -6.61 -4.44
N TRP A 76 -5.53 -6.16 -4.41
CA TRP A 76 -4.39 -7.01 -4.05
C TRP A 76 -4.51 -7.58 -2.63
N CYS A 77 -4.79 -6.76 -1.61
CA CYS A 77 -5.02 -7.23 -0.24
C CYS A 77 -6.13 -8.28 -0.14
N ASN A 78 -7.23 -8.10 -0.85
CA ASN A 78 -8.33 -9.05 -0.87
C ASN A 78 -7.93 -10.38 -1.53
N SER A 79 -7.09 -10.34 -2.58
CA SER A 79 -6.58 -11.53 -3.26
C SER A 79 -5.67 -12.40 -2.38
N LEU A 80 -4.94 -11.77 -1.45
CA LEU A 80 -4.10 -12.48 -0.48
C LEU A 80 -4.96 -13.24 0.53
N GLN A 81 -6.06 -12.64 0.99
CA GLN A 81 -7.00 -13.29 1.93
C GLN A 81 -7.70 -14.49 1.29
N SER A 82 -8.12 -14.37 0.03
CA SER A 82 -8.73 -15.50 -0.69
C SER A 82 -7.76 -16.66 -0.95
N SER A 83 -6.46 -16.40 -0.99
CA SER A 83 -5.44 -17.43 -1.20
C SER A 83 -5.15 -18.22 0.09
N SER A 84 -5.36 -17.62 1.26
CA SER A 84 -5.21 -18.29 2.56
C SER A 84 -6.37 -19.24 2.89
N ASP A 85 -7.57 -19.00 2.35
CA ASP A 85 -8.78 -19.80 2.61
C ASP A 85 -8.87 -21.11 1.80
N HIS A 86 -7.93 -21.38 0.89
CA HIS A 86 -7.92 -22.61 0.06
C HIS A 86 -6.81 -23.61 0.41
N GLY A 87 -6.10 -23.38 1.53
CA GLY A 87 -4.98 -24.21 1.99
C GLY A 87 -5.34 -25.31 3.01
N GLU A 88 -6.59 -25.43 3.45
CA GLU A 88 -7.03 -26.47 4.40
C GLU A 88 -8.02 -27.44 3.75
N LYS A 89 -7.51 -28.50 3.10
CA LYS A 89 -8.22 -29.77 2.89
C LYS A 89 -7.27 -30.95 2.93
#